data_AF-A0A950MJQ0-F1
#
_entry.id   AF-A0A950MJQ0-F1
#
_cell.length_a   1.000
_cell.length_b   1.000
_cell.length_c   1.000
_cell.angle_alpha   90.00
_cell.angle_beta   90.00
_cell.angle_gamma   90.00
#
_symmetry.space_group_name_H-M   'P 1'
#
loop_
_entity.id
_entity.type
_entity.pdbx_description
1 polymer ?
#
loop_
_entity_poly.entity_id
_entity_poly.type
_entity_poly.pdbx_seq_one_letter_code
_entity_poly.pdbx_strand_id
1 'polypeptide(L)'
;VHLDGKDMQPVCDEECLESNVPGVYLAGVIVAGSRTNEIFIENGRFHGRQIAADLERKLERRPSPANPIDAVALTTGSSEA
;
A
#
# COMPACT_ATOMS: atom_id res chain seq x y z
N VAL A 1 -8.14 5.38 6.46
CA VAL A 1 -6.81 5.85 6.90
C VAL A 1 -6.96 6.56 8.22
N HIS A 2 -6.30 6.07 9.28
CA HIS A 2 -6.31 6.69 10.60
C HIS A 2 -5.20 7.75 10.70
N LEU A 3 -5.40 8.74 11.56
CA LEU A 3 -4.40 9.76 11.90
C LEU A 3 -3.98 9.55 13.37
N ASP A 4 -2.72 9.79 13.68
CA ASP A 4 -2.16 9.63 15.02
C ASP A 4 -1.31 10.84 15.45
N GLY A 5 -1.17 11.01 16.76
CA GLY A 5 -0.36 12.03 17.39
C GLY A 5 -0.92 13.45 17.30
N LYS A 6 -0.21 14.38 17.94
CA LYS A 6 -0.56 15.82 17.97
C LYS A 6 -0.53 16.47 16.58
N ASP A 7 0.30 15.92 15.69
CA ASP A 7 0.54 16.46 14.35
C ASP A 7 -0.37 15.82 13.29
N MET A 8 -1.30 14.94 13.71
CA MET A 8 -2.29 14.31 12.84
C MET A 8 -1.66 13.62 11.61
N GLN A 9 -0.52 12.96 11.81
CA GLN A 9 0.13 12.20 10.74
C GLN A 9 -0.69 10.96 10.42
N PRO A 10 -0.84 10.58 9.15
CA PRO A 10 -1.49 9.33 8.82
C PRO A 10 -0.68 8.13 9.33
N VAL A 11 -1.38 7.11 9.83
CA VAL A 11 -0.75 5.85 10.21
C VAL A 11 -0.39 5.09 8.93
N CYS A 12 0.91 5.02 8.65
CA CYS A 12 1.48 4.24 7.55
C CYS A 12 2.84 3.65 7.94
N ASP A 13 3.24 2.62 7.22
CA ASP A 13 4.57 2.04 7.30
C ASP A 13 5.63 3.02 6.77
N GLU A 14 6.69 3.29 7.54
CA GLU A 14 7.69 4.29 7.18
C GLU A 14 8.58 3.88 5.98
N GLU A 15 8.70 2.58 5.72
CA GLU A 15 9.56 2.04 4.67
C GLU A 15 8.84 1.98 3.31
N CYS A 16 7.57 1.55 3.30
CA CYS A 16 6.78 1.37 2.07
C CYS A 16 5.64 2.37 1.88
N LEU A 17 5.27 3.13 2.92
CA LEU A 17 4.20 4.12 2.93
C LEU A 17 2.79 3.55 2.70
N GLU A 18 2.60 2.26 2.95
CA GLU A 18 1.26 1.67 3.01
C GLU A 18 0.56 2.12 4.29
N SER A 19 -0.67 2.61 4.16
CA SER A 19 -1.49 3.01 5.30
C SER A 19 -2.00 1.78 6.07
N ASN A 20 -2.68 2.04 7.19
CA ASN A 20 -3.42 0.99 7.91
C ASN A 20 -4.54 0.31 7.09
N VAL A 21 -4.88 0.83 5.90
CA VAL A 21 -5.82 0.21 4.95
C VAL A 21 -5.02 -0.52 3.86
N PRO A 22 -5.13 -1.86 3.75
CA PRO A 22 -4.37 -2.63 2.77
C PRO A 22 -4.56 -2.15 1.33
N GLY A 23 -3.46 -1.98 0.60
CA GLY A 23 -3.45 -1.50 -0.79
C GLY A 23 -3.62 0.01 -0.96
N VAL A 24 -3.74 0.77 0.13
CA VAL A 24 -3.82 2.24 0.10
C VAL A 24 -2.50 2.82 0.58
N TYR A 25 -1.82 3.57 -0.29
CA TYR A 25 -0.51 4.18 -0.02
C TYR A 25 -0.60 5.70 0.01
N LEU A 26 0.32 6.34 0.74
CA LEU A 26 0.36 7.78 0.93
C LEU A 26 1.70 8.35 0.48
N ALA A 27 1.69 9.46 -0.24
CA ALA A 27 2.91 10.07 -0.75
C ALA A 27 2.83 11.60 -0.74
N GLY A 28 3.96 12.21 -0.42
CA GLY A 28 4.15 13.65 -0.45
C GLY A 28 3.77 14.30 0.88
N VAL A 29 3.42 15.58 0.84
CA VAL A 29 3.22 16.42 2.05
C VAL A 29 2.22 15.81 3.03
N ILE A 30 1.25 15.04 2.54
CA ILE A 30 0.23 14.39 3.38
C ILE A 30 0.82 13.46 4.46
N VAL A 31 2.00 12.88 4.22
CA VAL A 31 2.69 11.98 5.17
C VAL A 31 3.17 12.74 6.42
N ALA A 32 3.41 14.04 6.31
CA ALA A 32 3.87 14.88 7.41
C ALA A 32 2.75 15.39 8.34
N GLY A 33 1.47 15.12 8.00
CA GLY A 33 0.34 15.66 8.75
C GLY A 33 0.34 17.19 8.76
N SER A 34 0.28 17.80 9.95
CA SER A 34 0.35 19.26 10.12
C SER A 34 1.75 19.84 9.99
N ARG A 35 2.80 19.02 9.92
CA ARG A 35 4.21 19.47 9.75
C ARG A 35 4.54 19.64 8.27
N THR A 36 3.75 20.45 7.57
CA THR A 36 3.79 20.56 6.10
C THR A 36 5.09 21.12 5.54
N ASN A 37 6.00 21.60 6.40
CA ASN A 37 7.32 22.12 6.06
C ASN A 37 8.45 21.07 6.15
N GLU A 38 8.13 19.79 6.34
CA GLU A 38 9.13 18.70 6.38
C GLU A 38 9.31 18.01 5.03
N ILE A 39 8.24 17.97 4.22
CA ILE A 39 8.23 17.29 2.92
C ILE A 39 8.06 18.33 1.81
N PHE A 40 9.01 18.32 0.89
CA PHE A 40 9.06 19.14 -0.31
C PHE A 40 9.11 18.25 -1.55
N ILE A 41 9.21 18.85 -2.73
CA ILE A 41 9.32 18.09 -3.97
C ILE A 41 10.65 17.32 -4.00
N GLU A 42 11.71 17.91 -3.47
CA GLU A 42 13.07 17.40 -3.48
C GLU A 42 13.20 16.06 -2.77
N ASN A 43 12.54 15.90 -1.61
CA ASN A 43 12.54 14.66 -0.83
C ASN A 43 11.28 13.81 -1.08
N GLY A 44 10.10 14.43 -1.19
CA GLY A 44 8.82 13.72 -1.31
C GLY A 44 8.64 12.99 -2.64
N ARG A 45 9.33 13.39 -3.71
CA ARG A 45 9.27 12.67 -5.01
C ARG A 45 9.80 11.24 -4.93
N PHE A 46 10.57 10.90 -3.91
CA PHE A 46 11.12 9.55 -3.73
C PHE A 46 10.11 8.55 -3.15
N HIS A 47 9.02 9.03 -2.54
CA HIS A 47 7.96 8.17 -2.00
C HIS A 47 7.36 7.22 -3.04
N GLY A 48 7.23 7.66 -4.30
CA GLY A 48 6.74 6.81 -5.38
C GLY A 48 7.62 5.58 -5.63
N ARG A 49 8.94 5.70 -5.44
CA ARG A 49 9.87 4.56 -5.57
C ARG A 49 9.68 3.55 -4.44
N GLN A 50 9.44 4.00 -3.21
CA GLN A 50 9.16 3.13 -2.06
C GLN A 50 7.88 2.34 -2.27
N ILE A 51 6.81 3.02 -2.67
CA ILE A 51 5.50 2.42 -2.95
C ILE A 51 5.61 1.40 -4.10
N ALA A 52 6.27 1.78 -5.21
CA ALA A 52 6.45 0.88 -6.35
C ALA A 52 7.19 -0.41 -5.96
N ALA A 53 8.26 -0.30 -5.16
CA ALA A 53 9.01 -1.45 -4.70
C ALA A 53 8.18 -2.39 -3.82
N ASP A 54 7.24 -1.86 -3.03
CA ASP A 54 6.34 -2.68 -2.22
C ASP A 54 5.24 -3.35 -3.04
N LEU A 55 4.67 -2.62 -4.00
CA LEU A 55 3.71 -3.16 -4.95
C LEU A 55 4.32 -4.31 -5.77
N GLU A 56 5.55 -4.17 -6.25
CA GLU A 56 6.26 -5.23 -6.98
C GLU A 56 6.32 -6.51 -6.14
N ARG A 57 6.80 -6.42 -4.89
CA ARG A 57 6.85 -7.57 -3.96
C ARG A 57 5.48 -8.21 -3.70
N LYS A 58 4.42 -7.40 -3.62
CA LYS A 58 3.05 -7.90 -3.35
C LYS A 58 2.40 -8.52 -4.58
N LEU A 59 2.68 -7.99 -5.77
CA LEU A 59 2.18 -8.51 -7.03
C LEU A 59 2.87 -9.82 -7.41
N GLU A 60 4.17 -9.98 -7.13
CA GLU A 60 4.88 -11.26 -7.28
C GLU A 60 4.31 -12.37 -6.38
N ARG A 61 3.79 -12.00 -5.21
CA ARG A 61 3.18 -12.93 -4.24
C ARG A 61 1.72 -13.25 -4.52
N ARG A 62 1.05 -12.49 -5.39
CA ARG A 62 -0.25 -12.88 -5.92
C ARG A 62 0.00 -13.80 -7.11
N PRO A 63 -0.34 -15.10 -7.03
CA PRO A 63 -0.34 -15.89 -8.24
C PRO A 63 -1.30 -15.21 -9.22
N SER A 64 -0.76 -14.72 -10.33
CA SER A 64 -1.58 -14.41 -11.49
C SER A 64 -2.33 -15.69 -11.82
N PRO A 65 -3.67 -15.70 -11.92
CA PRO A 65 -4.32 -16.83 -12.55
C PRO A 65 -3.77 -16.91 -13.96
N ALA A 66 -2.88 -17.88 -14.19
CA ALA A 66 -2.16 -18.04 -15.44
C ALA A 66 -3.11 -18.24 -16.63
N ASN A 67 -4.40 -18.46 -16.36
CA ASN A 67 -5.47 -18.52 -17.32
C ASN A 67 -6.80 -18.12 -16.64
N PRO A 68 -7.69 -17.33 -17.27
CA PRO A 68 -9.01 -17.00 -16.71
C PRO A 68 -9.89 -18.22 -16.37
N ILE A 69 -9.60 -19.38 -16.97
CA ILE A 69 -10.28 -20.65 -16.66
C ILE A 69 -9.82 -21.28 -15.33
N ASP A 70 -8.60 -21.01 -14.87
CA ASP A 70 -8.08 -21.59 -13.61
C ASP A 70 -8.73 -20.95 -12.37
N ALA A 71 -9.19 -19.70 -12.50
CA ALA A 71 -9.87 -18.98 -11.43
C ALA A 71 -11.25 -19.59 -11.08
N VAL A 72 -11.91 -20.25 -12.03
CA VAL A 72 -13.21 -20.94 -11.81
C VAL A 72 -13.04 -22.23 -11.00
N ALA A 73 -11.88 -22.90 -11.07
CA ALA A 73 -11.64 -24.14 -10.34
C ALA A 73 -11.44 -23.93 -8.82
N LEU A 74 -11.02 -22.74 -8.40
CA LEU A 74 -10.77 -22.42 -6.99
C LEU A 74 -12.02 -22.05 -6.19
N THR A 75 -13.14 -21.75 -6.86
CA THR A 75 -14.40 -21.33 -6.22
C THR A 75 -15.40 -22.48 -6.03
N THR A 76 -15.21 -23.62 -6.71
CA THR A 76 -16.16 -24.76 -6.65
C THR A 76 -15.73 -25.90 -5.73
N GLY A 77 -14.60 -25.80 -5.03
CA GLY A 77 -14.09 -26.88 -4.18
C GLY A 77 -14.19 -26.61 -2.68
N SER A 78 -15.39 -26.64 -2.09
CA SER A 78 -15.62 -26.95 -0.65
C SER A 78 -17.12 -27.04 -0.34
N SER A 79 -17.75 -28.17 -0.67
CA SER A 79 -18.95 -28.66 0.02
C SER A 79 -19.23 -30.11 -0.36
N GLU A 80 -18.38 -31.03 0.10
CA GLU A 80 -18.80 -32.41 0.41
C GLU A 80 -17.97 -32.90 1.61
N ALA A 81 -18.57 -32.82 2.80
CA ALA A 81 -18.34 -33.68 3.96
C ALA A 81 -19.54 -33.53 4.91
#